data_AF-A0A3S9AHI1-F1
#
_entry.id   AF-A0A3S9AHI1-F1
#
_cell.length_a   1.000
_cell.length_b   1.000
_cell.length_c   1.000
_cell.angle_alpha   90.00
_cell.angle_beta   90.00
_cell.angle_gamma   90.00
#
_symmetry.space_group_name_H-M   'P 1'
#
loop_
_entity.id
_entity.type
_entity.pdbx_description
1 polymer ?
#
loop_
_entity_poly.entity_id
_entity_poly.type
_entity_poly.pdbx_seq_one_letter_code
_entity_poly.pdbx_strand_id
1 'polypeptide(L)'
;MKKITVVLGLVIVLSLQGCAAVMASNQPHKKNLTVLEIGKHRNYVISELGAPVTSETVNGERKEIYTFQQGYSKAARISRTLWHTTADIASIGLWEVIGSPAEMYFDGQQFSYEVVFDDQDNIKRIHQIQNNPDLVKE
;
A
#
# COMPACT_ATOMS: atom_id res chain seq x y z
N MET A 1 -1.19 -47.37 5.16
CA MET A 1 -1.76 -46.42 4.17
C MET A 1 -2.56 -45.30 4.83
N LYS A 2 -3.67 -45.55 5.56
CA LYS A 2 -4.47 -44.50 6.24
C LYS A 2 -3.67 -43.53 7.13
N LYS A 3 -2.73 -44.04 7.94
CA LYS A 3 -1.89 -43.20 8.82
C LYS A 3 -0.99 -42.22 8.04
N ILE A 4 -0.47 -42.67 6.90
CA ILE A 4 0.39 -41.85 6.02
C ILE A 4 -0.44 -40.76 5.34
N THR A 5 -1.66 -41.08 4.90
CA THR A 5 -2.58 -40.10 4.30
C THR A 5 -3.01 -39.01 5.31
N VAL A 6 -3.27 -39.39 6.57
CA VAL A 6 -3.61 -38.43 7.63
C VAL A 6 -2.43 -37.51 7.97
N VAL A 7 -1.22 -38.07 8.09
CA VAL A 7 -0.01 -37.28 8.35
C VAL A 7 0.28 -36.34 7.18
N LEU A 8 0.15 -36.80 5.94
CA LEU A 8 0.36 -35.97 4.76
C LEU A 8 -0.69 -34.84 4.66
N GLY A 9 -1.96 -35.13 4.95
CA GLY A 9 -3.01 -34.11 5.00
C GLY A 9 -2.76 -33.06 6.08
N LEU A 10 -2.31 -33.47 7.27
CA LEU A 10 -1.99 -32.56 8.37
C LEU A 10 -0.80 -31.64 8.03
N VAL A 11 0.26 -32.19 7.41
CA VAL A 11 1.43 -31.40 6.97
C VAL A 11 1.03 -30.34 5.94
N ILE A 12 0.14 -30.69 5.00
CA ILE A 12 -0.34 -29.74 4.00
C ILE A 12 -1.15 -28.61 4.66
N VAL A 13 -2.07 -28.92 5.58
CA VAL A 13 -2.86 -27.89 6.29
C VAL A 13 -1.95 -26.95 7.09
N LEU A 14 -0.97 -27.50 7.81
CA LEU A 14 -0.02 -26.70 8.60
C LEU A 14 0.90 -25.82 7.72
N SER A 15 1.12 -26.19 6.46
CA SER A 15 1.94 -25.39 5.53
C SER A 15 1.21 -24.19 4.90
N LEU A 16 -0.12 -24.11 5.05
CA LEU A 16 -0.95 -23.04 4.47
C LEU A 16 -1.36 -21.95 5.49
N GLN A 17 -0.77 -21.99 6.69
CA GLN A 17 -1.09 -21.08 7.80
C GLN A 17 -0.38 -19.73 7.62
N GLY A 18 -1.01 -18.65 8.08
CA GLY A 18 -0.39 -17.33 8.24
C GLY A 18 -0.25 -16.49 6.97
N CYS A 19 -0.81 -16.89 5.83
CA CYS A 19 -0.78 -16.13 4.58
C CYS A 19 -1.37 -14.72 4.77
N ALA A 20 -2.53 -14.60 5.43
CA ALA A 20 -3.17 -13.32 5.68
C ALA A 20 -2.33 -12.43 6.61
N ALA A 21 -1.68 -13.02 7.61
CA ALA A 21 -0.77 -12.28 8.50
C ALA A 21 0.45 -11.72 7.74
N VAL A 22 1.04 -12.52 6.85
CA VAL A 22 2.17 -12.09 6.01
C VAL A 22 1.73 -10.99 5.04
N MET A 23 0.56 -11.11 4.40
CA MET A 23 0.02 -10.08 3.51
C MET A 23 -0.24 -8.77 4.27
N ALA A 24 -0.91 -8.82 5.41
CA ALA A 24 -1.14 -7.65 6.28
C ALA A 24 0.18 -7.00 6.73
N SER A 25 1.19 -7.82 7.02
CA SER A 25 2.52 -7.33 7.38
C SER A 25 3.21 -6.66 6.19
N ASN A 26 3.08 -7.18 4.97
CA ASN A 26 3.76 -6.66 3.77
C ASN A 26 3.00 -5.55 3.05
N GLN A 27 1.83 -5.15 3.55
CA GLN A 27 1.05 -4.05 2.98
C GLN A 27 1.87 -2.76 2.78
N PRO A 28 1.56 -1.97 1.74
CA PRO A 28 2.20 -0.69 1.50
C PRO A 28 2.21 0.18 2.76
N HIS A 29 3.31 0.92 2.94
CA HIS A 29 3.46 1.85 4.05
C HIS A 29 2.66 3.12 3.80
N LYS A 30 2.05 3.67 4.85
CA LYS A 30 1.47 5.01 4.81
C LYS A 30 2.57 6.04 4.52
N LYS A 31 2.44 6.75 3.40
CA LYS A 31 3.35 7.80 2.96
C LYS A 31 3.16 9.08 3.76
N ASN A 32 4.26 9.77 4.02
CA ASN A 32 4.26 11.05 4.69
C ASN A 32 3.88 12.18 3.72
N LEU A 33 2.64 12.68 3.82
CA LEU A 33 2.15 13.75 2.94
C LEU A 33 2.65 15.15 3.34
N THR A 34 3.38 15.33 4.44
CA THR A 34 3.95 16.65 4.79
C THR A 34 5.08 17.08 3.87
N VAL A 35 5.58 16.16 3.01
CA VAL A 35 6.47 16.53 1.90
C VAL A 35 5.75 17.36 0.83
N LEU A 36 4.41 17.26 0.78
CA LEU A 36 3.52 18.04 -0.10
C LEU A 36 3.02 19.29 0.65
N GLU A 37 3.96 20.14 1.08
CA GLU A 37 3.67 21.45 1.67
C GLU A 37 4.33 22.55 0.84
N ILE A 38 3.65 23.69 0.72
CA ILE A 38 4.18 24.85 -0.03
C ILE A 38 5.56 25.24 0.52
N GLY A 39 6.51 25.47 -0.38
CA GLY A 39 7.89 25.83 -0.06
C GLY A 39 8.83 24.64 0.21
N LYS A 40 8.34 23.40 0.26
CA LYS A 40 9.23 22.22 0.35
C LYS A 40 9.96 22.01 -0.96
N HIS A 41 11.22 21.60 -0.87
CA HIS A 41 12.04 21.29 -2.05
C HIS A 41 11.64 19.95 -2.68
N ARG A 42 11.68 19.87 -4.01
CA ARG A 42 11.35 18.70 -4.83
C ARG A 42 11.99 17.39 -4.37
N ASN A 43 13.25 17.44 -3.92
CA ASN A 43 13.95 16.25 -3.42
C ASN A 43 13.23 15.56 -2.25
N TYR A 44 12.56 16.30 -1.37
CA TYR A 44 11.79 15.70 -0.28
C TYR A 44 10.58 14.93 -0.81
N VAL A 45 9.90 15.50 -1.81
CA VAL A 45 8.76 14.86 -2.49
C VAL A 45 9.20 13.54 -3.11
N ILE A 46 10.28 13.55 -3.89
CA ILE A 46 10.79 12.36 -4.58
C ILE A 46 11.28 11.30 -3.62
N SER A 47 11.93 11.71 -2.52
CA SER A 47 12.44 10.76 -1.54
C SER A 47 11.33 9.96 -0.85
N GLU A 48 10.14 10.55 -0.70
CA GLU A 48 9.01 9.94 -0.02
C GLU A 48 8.04 9.27 -0.99
N LEU A 49 7.69 9.94 -2.09
CA LEU A 49 6.66 9.52 -3.04
C LEU A 49 7.22 8.76 -4.26
N GLY A 50 8.53 8.82 -4.49
CA GLY A 50 9.17 8.24 -5.67
C GLY A 50 9.26 9.22 -6.85
N ALA A 51 9.68 8.73 -8.01
CA ALA A 51 9.74 9.55 -9.23
C ALA A 51 8.32 9.90 -9.71
N PRO A 52 8.12 11.10 -10.30
CA PRO A 52 6.83 11.46 -10.87
C PRO A 52 6.50 10.63 -12.11
N VAL A 53 5.21 10.41 -12.35
CA VAL A 53 4.68 9.70 -13.53
C VAL A 53 4.86 10.56 -14.80
N THR A 54 4.64 11.87 -14.67
CA THR A 54 4.97 12.84 -15.71
C THR A 54 5.65 14.07 -15.10
N SER A 55 6.52 14.70 -15.87
CA SER A 55 7.23 15.93 -15.52
C SER A 55 7.32 16.82 -16.75
N GLU A 56 6.67 17.97 -16.70
CA GLU A 56 6.62 18.94 -17.79
C GLU A 56 7.05 20.30 -17.28
N THR A 57 7.78 21.08 -18.09
CA THR A 57 8.14 22.46 -17.76
C THR A 57 7.39 23.41 -18.66
N VAL A 58 6.52 24.24 -18.09
CA VAL A 58 5.66 25.19 -18.81
C VAL A 58 5.84 26.57 -18.21
N ASN A 59 6.23 27.54 -19.04
CA ASN A 59 6.44 28.94 -18.63
C ASN A 59 7.43 29.11 -17.45
N GLY A 60 8.47 28.27 -17.38
CA GLY A 60 9.47 28.29 -16.30
C GLY A 60 9.03 27.61 -15.00
N GLU A 61 7.79 27.12 -14.92
CA GLU A 61 7.31 26.30 -13.81
C GLU A 61 7.36 24.82 -14.18
N ARG A 62 7.82 23.97 -13.26
CA ARG A 62 7.83 22.52 -13.45
C ARG A 62 6.56 21.93 -12.86
N LYS A 63 5.74 21.30 -13.68
CA LYS A 63 4.54 20.58 -13.27
C LYS A 63 4.82 19.08 -13.29
N GLU A 64 4.55 18.41 -12.18
CA GLU A 64 4.78 16.97 -12.06
C GLU A 64 3.56 16.29 -11.45
N ILE A 65 3.25 15.09 -11.95
CA ILE A 65 2.19 14.25 -11.38
C ILE A 65 2.83 13.11 -10.59
N TYR A 66 2.50 13.03 -9.31
CA TYR A 66 2.92 11.95 -8.42
C TYR A 66 1.73 11.04 -8.16
N THR A 67 1.84 9.78 -8.57
CA THR A 67 0.86 8.73 -8.26
C THR A 67 1.52 7.68 -7.40
N PHE A 68 0.92 7.41 -6.23
CA PHE A 68 1.46 6.44 -5.28
C PHE A 68 0.34 5.76 -4.50
N GLN A 69 0.64 4.57 -3.98
CA GLN A 69 -0.25 3.85 -3.10
C GLN A 69 -0.14 4.43 -1.68
N GLN A 70 -1.24 5.00 -1.18
CA GLN A 70 -1.36 5.43 0.20
C GLN A 70 -1.72 4.22 1.07
N GLY A 71 -0.68 3.64 1.67
CA GLY A 71 -0.77 2.43 2.47
C GLY A 71 -1.20 2.65 3.92
N TYR A 72 -0.91 1.64 4.75
CA TYR A 72 -1.33 1.59 6.15
C TYR A 72 -0.24 2.06 7.10
N SER A 73 -0.66 2.63 8.23
CA SER A 73 0.28 3.01 9.29
C SER A 73 0.96 1.76 9.87
N LYS A 74 2.14 1.94 10.45
CA LYS A 74 2.86 0.86 11.13
C LYS A 74 1.99 0.19 12.20
N ALA A 75 1.27 0.99 12.98
CA ALA A 75 0.37 0.48 14.02
C ALA A 75 -0.79 -0.36 13.44
N ALA A 76 -1.40 0.10 12.33
CA ALA A 76 -2.47 -0.63 11.67
C ALA A 76 -2.00 -1.97 11.09
N ARG A 77 -0.81 -2.01 10.48
CA ARG A 77 -0.23 -3.27 9.97
C ARG A 77 0.09 -4.25 11.08
N ILE A 78 0.68 -3.77 12.17
CA ILE A 78 0.98 -4.61 13.34
C ILE A 78 -0.31 -5.17 13.93
N SER A 79 -1.34 -4.33 14.15
CA SER A 79 -2.60 -4.80 14.73
C SER A 79 -3.30 -5.82 13.84
N ARG A 80 -3.33 -5.60 12.52
CA ARG A 80 -3.89 -6.56 11.56
C ARG A 80 -3.10 -7.86 11.53
N THR A 81 -1.77 -7.79 11.46
CA THR A 81 -0.90 -8.98 11.50
C THR A 81 -1.17 -9.83 12.74
N LEU A 82 -1.26 -9.20 13.91
CA LEU A 82 -1.57 -9.89 15.17
C LEU A 82 -2.97 -10.50 15.14
N TRP A 83 -3.96 -9.78 14.59
CA TRP A 83 -5.32 -10.27 14.45
C TRP A 83 -5.40 -11.51 13.56
N HIS A 84 -4.85 -11.45 12.34
CA HIS A 84 -4.83 -12.60 11.43
C HIS A 84 -4.09 -13.78 12.05
N THR A 85 -2.93 -13.55 12.67
CA THR A 85 -2.17 -14.61 13.36
C THR A 85 -3.00 -15.28 14.46
N THR A 86 -3.68 -14.48 15.29
CA THR A 86 -4.49 -14.99 16.41
C THR A 86 -5.70 -15.76 15.90
N ALA A 87 -6.39 -15.24 14.89
CA ALA A 87 -7.55 -15.88 14.27
C ALA A 87 -7.16 -17.19 13.57
N ASP A 88 -5.99 -17.22 12.93
CA ASP A 88 -5.49 -18.43 12.27
C ASP A 88 -5.20 -19.55 13.28
N ILE A 89 -4.51 -19.25 14.38
CA ILE A 89 -4.28 -20.21 15.48
C ILE A 89 -5.60 -20.66 16.12
N ALA A 90 -6.49 -19.72 16.43
CA ALA A 90 -7.76 -20.02 17.10
C ALA A 90 -8.70 -20.88 16.24
N SER A 91 -8.58 -20.78 14.92
CA SER A 91 -9.37 -21.53 13.94
C SER A 91 -8.65 -22.77 13.39
N ILE A 92 -7.44 -23.06 13.87
CA ILE A 92 -6.58 -24.15 13.37
C ILE A 92 -6.43 -24.05 11.83
N GLY A 93 -6.25 -22.84 11.31
CA GLY A 93 -6.02 -22.63 9.88
C GLY A 93 -7.21 -22.31 9.01
N LEU A 94 -8.43 -22.44 9.55
CA LEU A 94 -9.63 -22.21 8.75
C LEU A 94 -9.84 -20.73 8.42
N TRP A 95 -9.23 -19.83 9.19
CA TRP A 95 -9.29 -18.39 8.96
C TRP A 95 -8.73 -17.99 7.59
N GLU A 96 -7.70 -18.68 7.10
CA GLU A 96 -7.06 -18.34 5.83
C GLU A 96 -8.02 -18.43 4.63
N VAL A 97 -9.09 -19.23 4.70
CA VAL A 97 -10.13 -19.30 3.66
C VAL A 97 -10.83 -17.96 3.44
N ILE A 98 -10.91 -17.12 4.48
CA ILE A 98 -11.58 -15.81 4.45
C ILE A 98 -10.57 -14.68 4.55
N GLY A 99 -9.61 -14.80 5.46
CA GLY A 99 -8.61 -13.78 5.76
C GLY A 99 -7.69 -13.49 4.58
N SER A 100 -7.20 -14.54 3.89
CA SER A 100 -6.29 -14.34 2.77
C SER A 100 -6.96 -13.60 1.59
N PRO A 101 -8.13 -14.04 1.09
CA PRO A 101 -8.85 -13.28 0.06
C PRO A 101 -9.19 -11.85 0.47
N ALA A 102 -9.55 -11.62 1.75
CA ALA A 102 -9.82 -10.27 2.23
C ALA A 102 -8.60 -9.36 2.13
N GLU A 103 -7.42 -9.84 2.56
CA GLU A 103 -6.17 -9.06 2.51
C GLU A 103 -5.73 -8.74 1.07
N MET A 104 -6.05 -9.58 0.08
CA MET A 104 -5.76 -9.29 -1.34
C MET A 104 -6.45 -8.02 -1.85
N TYR A 105 -7.57 -7.60 -1.25
CA TYR A 105 -8.25 -6.35 -1.60
C TYR A 105 -7.78 -5.16 -0.76
N PHE A 106 -6.99 -5.39 0.29
CA PHE A 106 -6.53 -4.37 1.20
C PHE A 106 -5.09 -3.93 0.86
N ASP A 107 -4.92 -3.19 -0.23
CA ASP A 107 -3.62 -2.63 -0.61
C ASP A 107 -3.51 -1.11 -0.36
N GLY A 108 -4.49 -0.52 0.32
CA GLY A 108 -4.59 0.93 0.54
C GLY A 108 -5.33 1.64 -0.60
N GLN A 109 -5.14 2.95 -0.73
CA GLN A 109 -5.79 3.75 -1.78
C GLN A 109 -4.76 4.43 -2.68
N GLN A 110 -4.96 4.40 -4.00
CA GLN A 110 -4.09 5.10 -4.93
C GLN A 110 -4.41 6.59 -4.95
N PHE A 111 -3.42 7.43 -4.60
CA PHE A 111 -3.54 8.89 -4.65
C PHE A 111 -2.71 9.45 -5.80
N SER A 112 -3.23 10.51 -6.41
CA SER A 112 -2.53 11.27 -7.46
C SER A 112 -2.52 12.74 -7.10
N TYR A 113 -1.35 13.37 -7.17
CA TYR A 113 -1.17 14.80 -6.93
C TYR A 113 -0.45 15.44 -8.10
N GLU A 114 -1.01 16.54 -8.60
CA GLU A 114 -0.27 17.50 -9.43
C GLU A 114 0.47 18.46 -8.49
N VAL A 115 1.79 18.54 -8.66
CA VAL A 115 2.67 19.42 -7.90
C VAL A 115 3.37 20.35 -8.87
N VAL A 116 3.27 21.65 -8.62
CA VAL A 116 3.93 22.69 -9.41
C VAL A 116 5.08 23.27 -8.61
N PHE A 117 6.28 23.21 -9.17
CA PHE A 117 7.50 23.75 -8.62
C PHE A 117 7.88 25.07 -9.30
N ASP A 118 8.52 25.96 -8.54
CA ASP A 118 9.17 27.15 -9.05
C ASP A 118 10.54 26.86 -9.67
N ASP A 119 11.24 27.91 -10.08
CA ASP A 119 12.58 27.86 -10.67
C ASP A 119 13.68 27.39 -9.69
N GLN A 120 13.39 27.40 -8.38
CA GLN A 120 14.25 26.90 -7.33
C GLN A 120 13.86 25.49 -6.87
N ASP A 121 13.01 24.79 -7.64
CA ASP A 121 12.49 23.46 -7.33
C ASP A 121 11.71 23.39 -5.99
N ASN A 122 11.15 24.50 -5.51
CA ASN A 122 10.28 24.52 -4.34
C ASN A 122 8.81 24.45 -4.76
N ILE A 123 7.99 23.78 -3.95
CA ILE A 123 6.56 23.63 -4.23
C ILE A 123 5.87 24.99 -4.17
N LYS A 124 5.26 25.38 -5.28
CA LYS A 124 4.44 26.59 -5.42
C LYS A 124 2.94 26.29 -5.30
N ARG A 125 2.49 25.17 -5.88
CA ARG A 125 1.07 24.74 -5.87
C ARG A 125 0.93 23.23 -5.83
N ILE A 126 -0.17 22.77 -5.26
CA ILE A 126 -0.51 21.35 -5.12
C ILE A 126 -2.00 21.19 -5.42
N HIS A 127 -2.34 20.22 -6.26
CA HIS A 127 -3.71 19.85 -6.54
C HIS A 127 -3.85 18.33 -6.44
N GLN A 128 -4.76 17.85 -5.60
CA GLN A 128 -5.07 16.43 -5.57
C GLN A 128 -5.94 16.09 -6.78
N ILE A 129 -5.44 15.22 -7.64
CA ILE A 129 -6.20 14.65 -8.74
C ILE A 129 -7.06 13.56 -8.10
N GLN A 130 -8.37 13.78 -8.03
CA GLN A 130 -9.31 12.79 -7.52
C GLN A 130 -9.25 11.57 -8.45
N ASN A 131 -8.60 10.51 -8.01
CA ASN A 131 -8.65 9.23 -8.69
C ASN A 131 -10.04 8.65 -8.41
N ASN A 132 -10.93 8.66 -9.40
CA ASN A 132 -12.23 8.01 -9.29
C ASN A 132 -12.03 6.53 -9.65
N PRO A 133 -12.01 5.61 -8.67
CA PRO A 133 -11.79 4.18 -8.94
C PRO A 133 -12.89 3.56 -9.81
N ASP A 134 -14.03 4.24 -10.00
CA ASP A 134 -15.12 3.75 -10.86
C ASP A 134 -14.92 4.02 -12.37
N LEU A 135 -13.91 4.82 -12.76
CA LEU A 135 -13.64 5.14 -14.17
C LEU A 135 -12.59 4.22 -14.82
N VAL A 136 -11.98 3.32 -14.06
CA VAL A 136 -11.02 2.31 -14.55
C VAL A 136 -11.63 0.92 -14.30
N LYS A 137 -12.74 0.64 -14.98
CA LYS A 137 -13.22 -0.73 -15.18
C LYS A 137 -13.21 -0.99 -16.69
N GLU A 138 -12.24 -1.76 -17.14
CA GLU A 138 -12.36 -2.50 -18.41
C GLU A 138 -13.46 -3.57 -18.29
#